data_AF-A0A524K371-F1
#
_entry.id   AF-A0A524K371-F1
#
_cell.length_a   1.000
_cell.length_b   1.000
_cell.length_c   1.000
_cell.angle_alpha   90.00
_cell.angle_beta   90.00
_cell.angle_gamma   90.00
#
_symmetry.space_group_name_H-M   'P 1'
#
loop_
_entity.id
_entity.type
_entity.pdbx_description
1 polymer ?
#
loop_
_entity_poly.entity_id
_entity_poly.type
_entity_poly.pdbx_seq_one_letter_code
_entity_poly.pdbx_strand_id
1 'polypeptide(L)'
;MLRTLVASAALAVAGGAGAQQPVPAPAPTQSISKSLGVVVFPAQDQNAQQQAQDEGECYAWSKTNTGIDPMAPVAAPAQPSQQTAQSSSADGSRLRGAARGAAAGAIVGEIADDDAGKGAAIGATAGVVAGGRQSRKN
;
A
#
# COMPACT_ATOMS: atom_id res chain seq x y z
N MET A 1 -2.29 76.82 -32.02
CA MET A 1 -1.51 75.56 -32.14
C MET A 1 -2.36 74.48 -31.46
N LEU A 2 -3.46 74.00 -32.05
CA LEU A 2 -3.63 73.04 -33.14
C LEU A 2 -3.20 71.59 -32.79
N ARG A 3 -4.23 70.72 -32.66
CA ARG A 3 -4.28 69.24 -32.80
C ARG A 3 -3.64 68.43 -31.65
N THR A 4 -4.25 67.38 -31.11
CA THR A 4 -4.97 66.27 -31.77
C THR A 4 -6.03 65.65 -30.84
N LEU A 5 -7.24 65.46 -31.37
CA LEU A 5 -8.25 64.55 -30.84
C LEU A 5 -7.82 63.11 -31.10
N VAL A 6 -7.79 62.26 -30.06
CA VAL A 6 -7.81 60.80 -30.22
C VAL A 6 -9.18 60.32 -29.78
N ALA A 7 -10.00 59.99 -30.77
CA ALA A 7 -11.30 59.36 -30.59
C ALA A 7 -11.07 57.88 -30.28
N SER A 8 -11.21 57.50 -29.01
CA SER A 8 -11.30 56.09 -28.62
C SER A 8 -12.73 55.62 -28.85
N ALA A 9 -12.92 54.81 -29.88
CA ALA A 9 -14.17 54.12 -30.17
C ALA A 9 -14.52 53.19 -29.01
N ALA A 10 -15.62 53.49 -28.32
CA ALA A 10 -16.25 52.57 -27.39
C ALA A 10 -16.88 51.43 -28.19
N LEU A 11 -16.24 50.26 -28.19
CA LEU A 11 -16.83 49.04 -28.70
C LEU A 11 -17.87 48.57 -27.69
N ALA A 12 -19.14 48.89 -27.95
CA ALA A 12 -20.27 48.33 -27.23
C ALA A 12 -20.39 46.83 -27.58
N VAL A 13 -19.91 45.96 -26.69
CA VAL A 13 -20.25 44.54 -26.73
C VAL A 13 -21.72 44.43 -26.32
N ALA A 14 -22.56 44.12 -27.30
CA ALA A 14 -23.96 43.78 -27.10
C ALA A 14 -24.06 42.60 -26.12
N GLY A 15 -24.77 42.84 -25.02
CA GLY A 15 -25.14 41.81 -24.06
C GLY A 15 -26.00 40.75 -24.74
N GLY A 16 -25.42 39.58 -24.98
CA GLY A 16 -26.20 38.37 -25.24
C GLY A 16 -26.93 37.99 -23.96
N ALA A 17 -28.27 38.04 -24.01
CA ALA A 17 -29.14 37.34 -23.09
C ALA A 17 -28.98 35.82 -23.32
N GLY A 18 -27.87 35.26 -22.87
CA GLY A 18 -27.72 33.83 -22.67
C GLY A 18 -28.43 33.47 -21.38
N ALA A 19 -29.46 32.64 -21.49
CA ALA A 19 -30.16 32.04 -20.37
C ALA A 19 -29.16 31.63 -19.27
N GLN A 20 -29.34 32.15 -18.06
CA GLN A 20 -28.68 31.62 -16.87
C GLN A 20 -29.12 30.17 -16.75
N GLN A 21 -28.28 29.25 -17.23
CA GLN A 21 -28.45 27.85 -16.92
C GLN A 21 -28.45 27.75 -15.39
N PRO A 22 -29.41 27.02 -14.79
CA PRO A 22 -29.38 26.80 -13.35
C PRO A 22 -28.01 26.21 -13.03
N VAL A 23 -27.22 26.97 -12.26
CA VAL A 23 -25.94 26.49 -11.74
C VAL A 23 -26.28 25.21 -11.00
N PRO A 24 -25.81 24.03 -11.44
CA PRO A 24 -26.05 22.82 -10.69
C PRO A 24 -25.53 23.07 -9.28
N ALA A 25 -26.34 22.74 -8.26
CA ALA A 25 -25.85 22.74 -6.88
C ALA A 25 -24.49 22.02 -6.88
N PRO A 26 -23.44 22.58 -6.24
CA PRO A 26 -22.14 21.94 -6.21
C PRO A 26 -22.34 20.51 -5.72
N ALA A 27 -22.00 19.54 -6.58
CA ALA A 27 -21.98 18.15 -6.19
C ALA A 27 -21.15 18.05 -4.91
N PRO A 28 -21.51 17.19 -3.95
CA PRO A 28 -20.72 17.02 -2.73
C PRO A 28 -19.29 16.72 -3.18
N THR A 29 -18.38 17.69 -2.95
CA THR A 29 -16.96 17.56 -3.23
C THR A 29 -16.45 16.50 -2.28
N GLN A 30 -16.46 15.25 -2.74
CA GLN A 30 -15.88 14.15 -2.01
C GLN A 30 -14.40 14.47 -1.87
N SER A 31 -14.00 14.75 -0.63
CA SER A 31 -12.60 14.95 -0.24
C SER A 31 -11.74 13.79 -0.75
N ILE A 32 -10.63 14.09 -1.42
CA ILE A 32 -9.65 13.09 -1.88
C ILE A 32 -9.09 12.35 -0.68
N SER A 33 -8.92 13.03 0.45
CA SER A 33 -8.49 12.38 1.69
C SER A 33 -9.47 11.28 2.11
N LYS A 34 -10.78 11.54 1.99
CA LYS A 34 -11.81 10.60 2.40
C LYS A 34 -11.86 9.35 1.51
N SER A 35 -11.57 9.46 0.22
CA SER A 35 -11.46 8.29 -0.67
C SER A 35 -10.25 7.41 -0.31
N LEU A 36 -9.23 8.00 0.30
CA LEU A 36 -8.04 7.32 0.83
C LEU A 36 -8.23 6.79 2.26
N GLY A 37 -9.43 6.94 2.84
CA GLY A 37 -9.70 6.55 4.24
C GLY A 37 -9.08 7.49 5.28
N VAL A 38 -8.61 8.66 4.85
CA VAL A 38 -8.03 9.70 5.69
C VAL A 38 -9.08 10.78 5.94
N VAL A 39 -9.22 11.23 7.18
CA VAL A 39 -10.12 12.35 7.51
C VAL A 39 -9.27 13.53 7.94
N VAL A 40 -9.31 14.60 7.15
CA VAL A 40 -8.54 15.83 7.41
C VAL A 40 -9.43 16.84 8.11
N PHE A 41 -8.96 17.35 9.25
CA PHE A 41 -9.63 18.42 9.96
C PHE A 41 -9.38 19.76 9.23
N PRO A 42 -10.43 20.54 8.91
CA PRO A 42 -10.26 21.79 8.18
C PRO A 42 -9.50 22.82 9.01
N ALA A 43 -8.64 23.60 8.35
CA ALA A 43 -8.00 24.76 8.97
C ALA A 43 -9.01 25.91 9.08
N GLN A 44 -8.97 26.66 10.19
CA GLN A 44 -9.64 27.96 10.42
C GLN A 44 -10.86 28.26 9.52
N ASP A 45 -12.03 27.73 9.88
CA ASP A 45 -13.30 27.99 9.19
C ASP A 45 -13.26 27.82 7.65
N GLN A 46 -12.34 26.98 7.13
CA GLN A 46 -12.28 26.67 5.71
C GLN A 46 -13.60 26.07 5.24
N ASN A 47 -14.10 26.59 4.12
CA ASN A 47 -15.20 25.97 3.43
C ASN A 47 -14.75 24.70 2.68
N ALA A 48 -15.69 23.82 2.37
CA ALA A 48 -15.41 22.52 1.74
C ALA A 48 -14.75 22.64 0.35
N GLN A 49 -14.97 23.75 -0.36
CA GLN A 49 -14.35 23.97 -1.66
C GLN A 49 -12.85 24.23 -1.52
N GLN A 50 -12.45 25.09 -0.57
CA GLN A 50 -11.05 25.36 -0.26
C GLN A 50 -10.34 24.09 0.23
N GLN A 51 -10.99 23.35 1.12
CA GLN A 51 -10.44 22.08 1.62
C GLN A 51 -10.18 21.09 0.47
N ALA A 52 -11.11 20.95 -0.47
CA ALA A 52 -10.92 20.06 -1.62
C ALA A 52 -9.78 20.50 -2.55
N GLN A 53 -9.56 21.82 -2.70
CA GLN A 53 -8.42 22.35 -3.47
C GLN A 53 -7.10 22.05 -2.76
N ASP A 54 -7.01 22.36 -1.46
CA ASP A 54 -5.80 22.11 -0.66
C ASP A 54 -5.43 20.62 -0.65
N GLU A 55 -6.41 19.73 -0.52
CA GLU A 55 -6.22 18.29 -0.64
C GLU A 55 -5.66 17.88 -2.00
N GLY A 56 -6.19 18.46 -3.08
CA GLY A 56 -5.72 18.20 -4.44
C GLY A 56 -4.29 18.68 -4.68
N GLU A 57 -3.94 19.87 -4.21
CA GLU A 57 -2.58 20.41 -4.29
C GLU A 57 -1.59 19.58 -3.47
N CYS A 58 -1.96 19.22 -2.24
CA CYS A 58 -1.16 18.37 -1.38
C CYS A 58 -0.92 16.99 -2.02
N TYR A 59 -1.97 16.40 -2.60
CA TYR A 59 -1.89 15.14 -3.33
C TYR A 59 -0.92 15.23 -4.53
N ALA A 60 -1.06 16.26 -5.37
CA ALA A 60 -0.20 16.44 -6.56
C ALA A 60 1.27 16.68 -6.17
N TRP A 61 1.50 17.50 -5.14
CA TRP A 61 2.84 17.73 -4.60
C TRP A 61 3.45 16.45 -4.04
N SER A 62 2.70 15.69 -3.25
CA SER A 62 3.16 14.43 -2.63
C SER A 62 3.53 13.40 -3.69
N LYS A 63 2.69 13.26 -4.73
CA LYS A 63 2.97 12.37 -5.87
C LYS A 63 4.26 12.75 -6.60
N THR A 64 4.48 14.06 -6.83
CA THR A 64 5.69 14.56 -7.51
C THR A 64 6.96 14.32 -6.69
N ASN A 65 6.90 14.49 -5.37
CA ASN A 65 8.07 14.39 -4.50
C ASN A 65 8.42 12.95 -4.11
N THR A 66 7.42 12.08 -3.97
CA THR A 66 7.62 10.69 -3.53
C THR A 66 7.64 9.69 -4.68
N GLY A 67 7.04 10.04 -5.83
CA GLY A 67 6.77 9.10 -6.92
C GLY A 67 5.65 8.10 -6.61
N ILE A 68 5.01 8.20 -5.44
CA ILE A 68 3.94 7.29 -4.99
C ILE A 68 2.60 7.96 -5.27
N ASP A 69 1.75 7.26 -6.01
CA ASP A 69 0.36 7.65 -6.25
C ASP A 69 -0.56 6.77 -5.37
N PRO A 70 -1.20 7.34 -4.32
CA PRO A 70 -2.04 6.56 -3.42
C PRO A 70 -3.42 6.21 -4.03
N MET A 71 -3.79 6.82 -5.16
CA MET A 71 -4.97 6.46 -5.96
C MET A 71 -4.62 5.51 -7.10
N ALA A 72 -3.33 5.30 -7.41
CA ALA A 72 -2.94 4.28 -8.36
C ALA A 72 -3.47 2.93 -7.87
N PRO A 73 -3.92 2.07 -8.79
CA PRO A 73 -4.25 0.71 -8.43
C PRO A 73 -3.06 0.13 -7.71
N VAL A 74 -3.21 -0.14 -6.41
CA VAL A 74 -2.30 -1.04 -5.72
C VAL A 74 -2.41 -2.30 -6.55
N ALA A 75 -1.34 -2.67 -7.26
CA ALA A 75 -1.27 -3.98 -7.90
C ALA A 75 -1.75 -4.93 -6.82
N ALA A 76 -2.92 -5.55 -7.04
CA ALA A 76 -3.60 -6.30 -5.99
C ALA A 76 -2.50 -7.10 -5.33
N PRO A 77 -2.22 -6.91 -4.01
CA PRO A 77 -1.18 -7.70 -3.37
C PRO A 77 -1.50 -9.10 -3.81
N ALA A 78 -0.59 -9.72 -4.60
CA ALA A 78 -0.87 -10.96 -5.29
C ALA A 78 -1.59 -11.78 -4.25
N GLN A 79 -2.91 -12.00 -4.45
CA GLN A 79 -3.82 -12.49 -3.40
C GLN A 79 -2.98 -13.45 -2.61
N PRO A 80 -2.67 -13.27 -1.29
CA PRO A 80 -1.75 -14.16 -0.62
C PRO A 80 -2.32 -15.53 -0.88
N SER A 81 -1.70 -16.24 -1.83
CA SER A 81 -2.40 -17.14 -2.75
C SER A 81 -3.16 -18.03 -1.87
N GLN A 82 -4.51 -17.88 -1.80
CA GLN A 82 -5.30 -18.22 -0.60
C GLN A 82 -4.52 -19.29 0.10
N GLN A 83 -3.84 -18.97 1.20
CA GLN A 83 -3.08 -20.00 1.88
C GLN A 83 -4.12 -20.89 2.59
N THR A 84 -5.12 -21.40 1.84
CA THR A 84 -5.27 -22.83 1.65
C THR A 84 -3.97 -23.44 2.08
N ALA A 85 -4.05 -24.22 3.14
CA ALA A 85 -3.00 -25.09 3.62
C ALA A 85 -2.66 -26.10 2.51
N GLN A 86 -2.20 -25.59 1.37
CA GLN A 86 -1.91 -26.25 0.14
C GLN A 86 -0.43 -26.08 -0.02
N SER A 87 0.22 -26.89 0.81
CA SER A 87 1.59 -27.33 0.61
C SER A 87 2.60 -26.22 0.86
N SER A 88 3.21 -26.26 2.04
CA SER A 88 4.67 -26.13 2.12
C SER A 88 5.30 -27.21 1.22
N SER A 89 5.14 -27.10 -0.10
CA SER A 89 5.76 -28.01 -1.04
C SER A 89 7.23 -27.71 -1.03
N ALA A 90 7.96 -28.57 -0.33
CA ALA A 90 9.34 -28.92 -0.65
C ALA A 90 10.40 -27.81 -0.56
N ASP A 91 10.26 -26.83 0.34
CA ASP A 91 11.49 -26.26 0.88
C ASP A 91 12.13 -27.35 1.75
N GLY A 92 13.05 -28.11 1.16
CA GLY A 92 13.67 -29.32 1.73
C GLY A 92 14.35 -29.08 3.08
N SER A 93 14.36 -27.85 3.58
CA SER A 93 14.75 -27.41 4.91
C SER A 93 14.17 -28.23 6.07
N ARG A 94 12.91 -28.68 6.02
CA ARG A 94 12.35 -29.56 7.06
C ARG A 94 12.94 -30.98 7.00
N LEU A 95 13.09 -31.53 5.79
CA LEU A 95 13.69 -32.85 5.58
C LEU A 95 15.19 -32.83 5.88
N ARG A 96 15.90 -31.77 5.49
CA ARG A 96 17.30 -31.51 5.80
C ARG A 96 17.49 -31.31 7.30
N GLY A 97 16.57 -30.59 7.95
CA GLY A 97 16.52 -30.46 9.39
C GLY A 97 16.35 -31.81 10.08
N ALA A 98 15.40 -32.63 9.62
CA ALA A 98 15.17 -33.98 10.13
C ALA A 98 16.41 -34.88 9.97
N ALA A 99 17.01 -34.94 8.78
CA ALA A 99 18.17 -35.77 8.52
C ALA A 99 19.39 -35.36 9.36
N ARG A 100 19.66 -34.04 9.46
CA ARG A 100 20.75 -33.52 10.30
C ARG A 100 20.49 -33.75 11.78
N GLY A 101 19.24 -33.54 12.21
CA GLY A 101 18.81 -33.79 13.57
C GLY A 101 18.92 -35.27 13.93
N ALA A 102 18.53 -36.18 13.03
CA ALA A 102 18.64 -37.62 13.23
C ALA A 102 20.10 -38.06 13.37
N ALA A 103 21.00 -37.58 12.51
CA ALA A 103 22.41 -37.93 12.60
C ALA A 103 23.04 -37.42 13.91
N ALA A 104 22.76 -36.17 14.29
CA ALA A 104 23.26 -35.61 15.55
C ALA A 104 22.65 -36.32 16.77
N GLY A 105 21.35 -36.60 16.72
CA GLY A 105 20.62 -37.29 17.76
C GLY A 105 21.05 -38.74 17.94
N ALA A 106 21.40 -39.44 16.86
CA ALA A 106 21.93 -40.80 16.93
C ALA A 106 23.25 -40.86 17.70
N ILE A 107 24.16 -39.94 17.40
CA ILE A 107 25.45 -39.85 18.09
C ILE A 107 25.24 -39.58 19.58
N VAL A 108 24.35 -38.64 19.92
CA VAL A 108 24.08 -38.29 21.32
C VAL A 108 23.32 -39.40 22.05
N GLY A 109 22.35 -40.04 21.40
CA GLY A 109 21.56 -41.13 21.97
C GLY A 109 22.39 -42.39 22.23
N GLU A 110 23.34 -42.69 21.36
CA GLU A 110 24.31 -43.77 21.60
C GLU A 110 25.18 -43.49 22.82
N ILE A 111 25.65 -42.25 22.99
CA ILE A 111 26.53 -41.88 24.12
C ILE A 111 25.74 -41.81 25.44
N ALA A 112 24.49 -41.34 25.40
CA ALA A 112 23.71 -41.02 26.59
C ALA A 112 22.86 -42.19 27.10
N ASP A 113 22.31 -43.00 26.20
CA ASP A 113 21.30 -44.02 26.51
C ASP A 113 21.63 -45.38 25.84
N ASP A 114 22.80 -45.55 25.18
CA ASP A 114 23.14 -46.70 24.33
C ASP A 114 22.04 -46.99 23.27
N ASP A 115 21.34 -45.94 22.82
CA ASP A 115 20.23 -46.04 21.88
C ASP A 115 20.29 -44.92 20.83
N ALA A 116 21.11 -45.16 19.81
CA ALA A 116 21.15 -44.33 18.61
C ALA A 116 19.79 -44.16 17.94
N GLY A 117 18.88 -45.15 18.00
CA GLY A 117 17.59 -45.10 17.32
C GLY A 117 16.63 -44.11 17.97
N LYS A 118 16.51 -44.16 19.29
CA LYS A 118 15.73 -43.21 20.10
C LYS A 118 16.32 -41.81 19.99
N GLY A 119 17.64 -41.68 20.06
CA GLY A 119 18.35 -40.43 19.83
C GLY A 119 18.09 -39.84 18.44
N ALA A 120 18.14 -40.67 17.39
CA ALA A 120 17.86 -40.26 16.03
C ALA A 120 16.41 -39.79 15.84
N ALA A 121 15.44 -40.48 16.44
CA ALA A 121 14.03 -40.09 16.35
C ALA A 121 13.76 -38.74 17.03
N ILE A 122 14.31 -38.54 18.24
CA ILE A 122 14.20 -37.27 18.96
C ILE A 122 14.92 -36.16 18.19
N GLY A 123 16.11 -36.44 17.69
CA GLY A 123 16.88 -35.51 16.88
C GLY A 123 16.15 -35.13 15.58
N ALA A 124 15.54 -36.09 14.89
CA ALA A 124 14.79 -35.85 13.66
C ALA A 124 13.59 -34.92 13.88
N THR A 125 12.81 -35.18 14.93
CA THR A 125 11.63 -34.36 15.26
C THR A 125 12.03 -32.95 15.67
N ALA A 126 13.06 -32.79 16.51
CA ALA A 126 13.63 -31.49 16.84
C ALA A 126 14.17 -30.76 15.59
N GLY A 127 14.81 -31.51 14.69
CA GLY A 127 15.33 -31.03 13.41
C GLY A 127 14.27 -30.52 12.45
N VAL A 128 13.10 -31.15 12.36
CA VAL A 128 11.95 -30.67 11.56
C VAL A 128 11.48 -29.30 12.05
N VAL A 129 11.39 -29.12 13.37
CA VAL A 129 10.92 -27.86 13.99
C VAL A 129 11.94 -26.76 13.78
N ALA A 130 13.22 -27.04 14.02
CA ALA A 130 14.30 -26.07 13.83
C ALA A 130 14.46 -25.67 12.35
N GLY A 131 14.45 -26.66 11.43
CA GLY A 131 14.52 -26.42 9.99
C GLY A 131 13.34 -25.59 9.48
N GLY A 132 12.12 -25.90 9.95
CA GLY A 132 10.92 -25.11 9.62
C GLY A 132 10.93 -23.69 10.18
N ARG A 133 11.60 -23.44 11.32
CA ARG A 133 11.79 -22.08 11.85
C ARG A 133 12.80 -21.28 11.04
N GLN A 134 13.88 -21.92 10.57
CA GLN A 134 14.91 -21.26 9.78
C GLN A 134 14.41 -20.86 8.38
N SER A 135 13.59 -21.70 7.73
CA SER A 135 12.94 -21.35 6.45
C SER A 135 12.09 -20.09 6.50
N ARG A 136 11.61 -19.68 7.68
CA ARG A 136 10.81 -18.45 7.85
C ARG A 136 11.66 -17.20 8.11
N LYS A 137 12.97 -17.37 8.31
CA LYS A 137 13.91 -16.27 8.57
C LYS A 137 14.71 -15.87 7.33
N ASN A 138 14.75 -16.77 6.34
CA ASN A 138 15.35 -16.54 5.02
C ASN A 138 14.27 -16.07 4.05
#